data_AF-A0A2A2TCD2-F1
#
_entry.id   AF-A0A2A2TCD2-F1
#
_cell.length_a   1.000
_cell.length_b   1.000
_cell.length_c   1.000
_cell.angle_alpha   90.00
_cell.angle_beta   90.00
_cell.angle_gamma   90.00
#
_symmetry.space_group_name_H-M   'P 1'
#
loop_
_entity.id
_entity.type
_entity.pdbx_description
1 polymer ?
#
loop_
_entity_poly.entity_id
_entity_poly.type
_entity_poly.pdbx_seq_one_letter_code
_entity_poly.pdbx_strand_id
1 'polypeptide(L)'
;MAVISDRQWDLSVVNRDGKLVLVVEVKSKTNVPPEWATKFRRNILAHGILANAPYFLMVFPDKFYLWTNSENLILEKEPDYTIDAHPILDPYFERAGIVGDRISGQSLEIIIASWLGEIIHSEKPSQNFDATQLWLIESGLYDALAGGQFQDEGIA
;
A
#
# COMPACT_ATOMS: atom_id res chain seq x y z
N MET A 1 -9.98 -18.16 -19.18
CA MET A 1 -8.51 -18.17 -19.11
C MET A 1 -8.10 -17.02 -18.21
N ALA A 2 -7.45 -17.30 -17.09
CA ALA A 2 -6.95 -16.27 -16.20
C ALA A 2 -5.67 -15.70 -16.83
N VAL A 3 -5.66 -14.40 -17.10
CA VAL A 3 -4.42 -13.68 -17.35
C VAL A 3 -3.65 -13.76 -16.04
N ILE A 4 -2.60 -14.56 -16.01
CA ILE A 4 -1.60 -14.48 -14.94
C ILE A 4 -0.93 -13.13 -15.20
N SER A 5 -1.32 -12.12 -14.44
CA SER A 5 -0.58 -10.87 -14.44
C SER A 5 0.82 -11.22 -13.95
N ASP A 6 1.85 -10.89 -14.73
CA ASP A 6 3.28 -11.02 -14.36
C ASP A 6 3.67 -10.02 -13.27
N ARG A 7 2.66 -9.53 -12.52
CA ARG A 7 2.80 -8.47 -11.55
C ARG A 7 3.23 -9.08 -10.23
N GLN A 8 4.44 -8.76 -9.79
CA GLN A 8 4.98 -9.31 -8.55
C GLN A 8 4.24 -8.75 -7.32
N TRP A 9 3.70 -7.54 -7.46
CA TRP A 9 2.90 -6.80 -6.48
C TRP A 9 1.75 -6.09 -7.18
N ASP A 10 0.65 -5.81 -6.47
CA ASP A 10 -0.48 -5.08 -7.05
C ASP A 10 -0.07 -3.65 -7.44
N LEU A 11 0.72 -2.97 -6.57
CA LEU A 11 1.37 -1.69 -6.88
C LEU A 11 2.79 -1.63 -6.31
N SER A 12 3.65 -0.85 -6.94
CA SER A 12 5.00 -0.55 -6.47
C SER A 12 5.38 0.91 -6.79
N VAL A 13 6.17 1.51 -5.91
CA VAL A 13 6.63 2.91 -6.05
C VAL A 13 8.14 2.95 -5.92
N VAL A 14 8.79 3.66 -6.84
CA VAL A 14 10.20 4.02 -6.77
C VAL A 14 10.35 5.47 -6.36
N ASN A 15 11.43 5.80 -5.66
CA ASN A 15 11.76 7.19 -5.34
C ASN A 15 12.33 7.94 -6.56
N ARG A 16 12.71 9.21 -6.38
CA ARG A 16 13.34 10.06 -7.41
C ARG A 16 14.60 9.47 -8.04
N ASP A 17 15.32 8.63 -7.30
CA ASP A 17 16.54 7.95 -7.77
C ASP A 17 16.24 6.64 -8.51
N GLY A 18 14.97 6.27 -8.65
CA GLY A 18 14.53 5.02 -9.27
C GLY A 18 14.70 3.78 -8.38
N LYS A 19 15.00 3.95 -7.07
CA LYS A 19 15.06 2.83 -6.12
C LYS A 19 13.65 2.45 -5.68
N LEU A 20 13.31 1.16 -5.71
CA LEU A 20 12.07 0.63 -5.14
C LEU A 20 11.99 0.97 -3.64
N VAL A 21 10.95 1.70 -3.24
CA VAL A 21 10.74 2.14 -1.86
C VAL A 21 9.53 1.50 -1.20
N LEU A 22 8.46 1.28 -1.96
CA LEU A 22 7.20 0.74 -1.46
C LEU A 22 6.69 -0.35 -2.40
N VAL A 23 6.25 -1.45 -1.81
CA VAL A 23 5.39 -2.43 -2.49
C VAL A 23 4.06 -2.53 -1.75
N VAL A 24 2.99 -2.73 -2.51
CA VAL A 24 1.62 -2.73 -2.00
C VAL A 24 0.90 -3.98 -2.44
N GLU A 25 0.25 -4.62 -1.48
CA GLU A 25 -0.68 -5.72 -1.73
C GLU A 25 -2.10 -5.28 -1.38
N VAL A 26 -3.01 -5.42 -2.33
CA VAL A 26 -4.41 -5.03 -2.23
C VAL A 26 -5.29 -6.26 -2.01
N LYS A 27 -6.19 -6.18 -1.02
CA LYS A 27 -7.13 -7.27 -0.72
C LYS A 27 -8.51 -6.71 -0.41
N SER A 28 -9.54 -7.22 -1.08
CA SER A 28 -10.93 -6.77 -0.92
C SER A 28 -11.66 -7.37 0.29
N LYS A 29 -10.94 -7.92 1.28
CA LYS A 29 -11.52 -8.48 2.51
C LYS A 29 -11.61 -7.39 3.56
N THR A 30 -12.59 -7.46 4.46
CA THR A 30 -12.71 -6.55 5.60
C THR A 30 -12.52 -7.28 6.93
N ASN A 31 -12.34 -6.53 8.01
CA ASN A 31 -12.15 -7.02 9.37
C ASN A 31 -10.98 -8.00 9.52
N VAL A 32 -9.94 -7.80 8.71
CA VAL A 32 -8.74 -8.63 8.80
C VAL A 32 -8.00 -8.30 10.10
N PRO A 33 -7.52 -9.30 10.87
CA PRO A 33 -6.67 -9.08 12.03
C PRO A 33 -5.18 -9.00 11.64
N PRO A 34 -4.34 -8.30 12.43
CA PRO A 34 -2.91 -8.17 12.14
C PRO A 34 -2.18 -9.52 12.03
N GLU A 35 -2.54 -10.51 12.85
CA GLU A 35 -1.98 -11.87 12.78
C GLU A 35 -2.16 -12.53 11.40
N TRP A 36 -3.30 -12.28 10.75
CA TRP A 36 -3.56 -12.81 9.42
C TRP A 36 -2.64 -12.14 8.39
N ALA A 37 -2.50 -10.82 8.47
CA ALA A 37 -1.66 -10.03 7.57
C ALA A 37 -0.17 -10.40 7.72
N THR A 38 0.28 -10.63 8.96
CA THR A 38 1.61 -11.13 9.30
C THR A 38 1.89 -12.50 8.67
N LYS A 39 0.96 -13.45 8.83
CA LYS A 39 1.09 -14.79 8.20
C LYS A 39 1.08 -14.69 6.68
N PHE A 40 0.26 -13.81 6.11
CA PHE A 40 0.19 -13.60 4.67
C PHE A 40 1.50 -13.03 4.12
N ARG A 41 2.05 -11.97 4.72
CA ARG A 41 3.37 -11.40 4.36
C ARG A 41 4.47 -12.45 4.42
N ARG A 42 4.54 -13.23 5.51
CA ARG A 42 5.51 -14.33 5.64
C ARG A 42 5.39 -15.34 4.50
N ASN A 43 4.17 -15.73 4.14
CA ASN A 43 3.95 -16.70 3.07
C ASN A 43 4.43 -16.16 1.71
N ILE A 44 4.17 -14.89 1.39
CA ILE A 44 4.68 -14.28 0.15
C ILE A 44 6.21 -14.28 0.12
N LEU A 45 6.85 -13.84 1.21
CA LEU A 45 8.32 -13.78 1.32
C LEU A 45 8.95 -15.18 1.24
N ALA A 46 8.32 -16.19 1.85
CA ALA A 46 8.80 -17.57 1.82
C ALA A 46 8.77 -18.20 0.42
N HIS A 47 7.93 -17.68 -0.49
CA HIS A 47 7.85 -18.11 -1.88
C HIS A 47 8.80 -17.35 -2.82
N GLY A 48 9.79 -16.61 -2.27
CA GLY A 48 10.88 -16.01 -3.06
C GLY A 48 10.54 -14.65 -3.66
N ILE A 49 9.37 -14.08 -3.34
CA ILE A 49 8.96 -12.74 -3.75
C ILE A 49 9.59 -11.72 -2.77
N LEU A 50 10.92 -11.62 -2.79
CA LEU A 50 11.64 -10.64 -1.98
C LEU A 50 11.63 -9.29 -2.70
N ALA A 51 10.65 -8.45 -2.36
CA ALA A 51 10.77 -7.02 -2.63
C ALA A 51 11.93 -6.46 -1.79
N ASN A 52 12.96 -5.93 -2.45
CA ASN A 52 13.98 -5.14 -1.78
C ASN A 52 13.48 -3.71 -1.53
N ALA A 53 12.32 -3.61 -0.87
CA ALA A 53 11.65 -2.36 -0.54
C ALA A 53 11.70 -2.15 0.98
N PRO A 54 12.07 -0.95 1.47
CA PRO A 54 12.00 -0.59 2.89
C PRO A 54 10.59 -0.54 3.45
N TYR A 55 9.57 -0.38 2.59
CA TYR A 55 8.17 -0.37 3.00
C TYR A 55 7.36 -1.45 2.29
N PHE A 56 6.56 -2.17 3.09
CA PHE A 56 5.54 -3.10 2.61
C PHE A 56 4.20 -2.67 3.19
N LEU A 57 3.23 -2.36 2.32
CA LEU A 57 1.89 -1.92 2.70
C LEU A 57 0.86 -2.95 2.25
N MET A 58 0.08 -3.46 3.20
CA MET A 58 -1.08 -4.28 2.87
C MET A 58 -2.33 -3.45 3.08
N VAL A 59 -3.17 -3.36 2.04
CA VAL A 59 -4.35 -2.51 2.04
C VAL A 59 -5.64 -3.32 1.90
N PHE A 60 -6.59 -2.98 2.76
CA PHE A 60 -7.95 -3.47 2.81
C PHE A 60 -8.91 -2.27 2.74
N PRO A 61 -10.21 -2.47 2.43
CA PRO A 61 -11.18 -1.38 2.42
C PRO A 61 -11.31 -0.66 3.76
N ASP A 62 -11.04 -1.34 4.87
CA ASP A 62 -11.24 -0.84 6.24
C ASP A 62 -9.93 -0.71 7.03
N LYS A 63 -8.82 -1.27 6.56
CA LYS A 63 -7.54 -1.26 7.29
C LYS A 63 -6.32 -1.21 6.40
N PHE A 64 -5.29 -0.50 6.85
CA PHE A 64 -3.93 -0.64 6.33
C PHE A 64 -3.00 -1.23 7.37
N TYR A 65 -2.03 -2.01 6.88
CA TYR A 65 -0.93 -2.54 7.67
C TYR A 65 0.39 -2.19 7.02
N LEU A 66 1.24 -1.46 7.73
CA LEU A 66 2.56 -1.06 7.26
C LEU A 66 3.65 -1.79 8.01
N TRP A 67 4.61 -2.33 7.26
CA TRP A 67 5.90 -2.75 7.77
C TRP A 67 6.95 -1.77 7.28
N THR A 68 7.79 -1.32 8.21
CA THR A 68 8.95 -0.47 7.95
C THR A 68 10.23 -1.30 8.08
N ASN A 69 11.29 -0.89 7.39
CA ASN A 69 12.53 -1.66 7.28
C ASN A 69 12.26 -3.11 6.84
N SER A 70 11.35 -3.28 5.86
CA SER A 70 10.94 -4.60 5.37
C SER A 70 11.99 -5.30 4.51
N GLU A 71 13.13 -4.65 4.24
CA GLU A 71 14.27 -5.22 3.52
C GLU A 71 14.75 -6.50 4.24
N ASN A 72 14.77 -7.62 3.52
CA ASN A 72 15.45 -8.88 3.92
C ASN A 72 14.98 -9.56 5.22
N LEU A 73 13.84 -9.18 5.81
CA LEU A 73 13.31 -9.83 7.02
C LEU A 73 12.25 -10.87 6.68
N ILE A 74 12.66 -12.15 6.60
CA ILE A 74 11.78 -13.34 6.55
C ILE A 74 11.09 -13.59 7.92
N LEU A 75 11.46 -12.83 8.95
CA LEU A 75 10.90 -12.96 10.29
C LEU A 75 9.41 -12.63 10.30
N GLU A 76 8.62 -13.52 10.92
CA GLU A 76 7.22 -13.31 11.23
C GLU A 76 7.12 -12.18 12.25
N LYS A 77 6.93 -10.96 11.75
CA LYS A 77 6.82 -9.74 12.53
C LYS A 77 5.44 -9.13 12.26
N GLU A 78 4.78 -8.70 13.32
CA GLU A 78 3.58 -7.87 13.21
C GLU A 78 3.84 -6.55 12.48
N PRO A 79 2.81 -5.93 11.89
CA PRO A 79 2.95 -4.62 11.26
C PRO A 79 3.38 -3.57 12.29
N ASP A 80 4.25 -2.66 11.87
CA ASP A 80 4.68 -1.53 12.70
C ASP A 80 3.54 -0.52 12.90
N TYR A 81 2.65 -0.40 11.92
CA TYR A 81 1.47 0.45 11.99
C TYR A 81 0.22 -0.31 11.55
N THR A 82 -0.87 -0.13 12.30
CA THR A 82 -2.23 -0.55 11.94
C THR A 82 -3.09 0.69 11.86
N ILE A 83 -3.69 0.94 10.70
CA ILE A 83 -4.41 2.18 10.40
C ILE A 83 -5.85 1.85 10.04
N ASP A 84 -6.80 2.63 10.57
CA ASP A 84 -8.19 2.66 10.10
C ASP A 84 -8.24 3.33 8.72
N ALA A 85 -8.67 2.59 7.69
CA ALA A 85 -8.63 3.08 6.32
C ALA A 85 -9.81 4.00 5.97
N HIS A 86 -10.91 3.98 6.73
CA HIS A 86 -12.12 4.76 6.40
C HIS A 86 -11.83 6.26 6.22
N PRO A 87 -11.12 6.95 7.14
CA PRO A 87 -10.84 8.38 6.97
C PRO A 87 -9.99 8.70 5.73
N ILE A 88 -9.27 7.72 5.20
CA ILE A 88 -8.43 7.86 4.00
C ILE A 88 -9.24 7.53 2.76
N LEU A 89 -10.00 6.43 2.77
CA LEU A 89 -10.64 5.87 1.57
C LEU A 89 -12.06 6.37 1.31
N ASP A 90 -12.81 6.77 2.36
CA ASP A 90 -14.19 7.23 2.21
C ASP A 90 -14.31 8.39 1.20
N PRO A 91 -13.43 9.42 1.20
CA PRO A 91 -13.50 10.48 0.19
C PRO A 91 -13.29 9.98 -1.26
N TYR A 92 -12.61 8.85 -1.46
CA TYR A 92 -12.45 8.25 -2.79
C TYR A 92 -13.66 7.39 -3.15
N PHE A 93 -14.22 6.62 -2.20
CA PHE A 93 -15.44 5.85 -2.40
C PHE A 93 -16.62 6.75 -2.75
N GLU A 94 -16.79 7.86 -2.02
CA GLU A 94 -17.82 8.87 -2.28
C GLU A 94 -17.67 9.49 -3.68
N ARG A 95 -16.45 9.94 -4.05
CA ARG A 95 -16.17 10.49 -5.38
C ARG A 95 -16.43 9.49 -6.50
N ALA A 96 -16.16 8.21 -6.27
CA ALA A 96 -16.39 7.14 -7.23
C ALA A 96 -17.85 6.65 -7.28
N GLY A 97 -18.74 7.16 -6.40
CA GLY A 97 -20.12 6.69 -6.29
C GLY A 97 -20.23 5.24 -5.81
N ILE A 98 -19.22 4.73 -5.10
CA ILE A 98 -19.19 3.37 -4.58
C ILE A 98 -19.89 3.37 -3.22
N VAL A 99 -21.08 2.78 -3.18
CA VAL A 99 -21.89 2.67 -1.95
C VAL A 99 -21.97 1.21 -1.53
N GLY A 100 -21.39 0.88 -0.38
CA GLY A 100 -21.48 -0.43 0.27
C GLY A 100 -20.28 -1.35 0.07
N ASP A 101 -20.35 -2.53 0.69
CA ASP A 101 -19.23 -3.45 0.95
C ASP A 101 -18.68 -4.20 -0.29
N ARG A 102 -18.99 -3.75 -1.51
CA ARG A 102 -18.75 -4.50 -2.76
C ARG A 102 -17.81 -3.79 -3.71
N ILE A 103 -16.67 -3.32 -3.20
CA ILE A 103 -15.58 -2.89 -4.07
C ILE A 103 -14.84 -4.12 -4.64
N SER A 104 -14.69 -4.16 -5.97
CA SER A 104 -13.85 -5.17 -6.60
C SER A 104 -12.37 -4.95 -6.27
N GLY A 105 -11.55 -6.00 -6.26
CA GLY A 105 -10.11 -5.85 -6.02
C GLY A 105 -9.45 -4.84 -6.96
N GLN A 106 -9.82 -4.85 -8.24
CA GLN A 106 -9.30 -3.90 -9.25
C GLN A 106 -9.75 -2.46 -8.98
N SER A 107 -11.00 -2.25 -8.57
CA SER A 107 -11.50 -0.93 -8.21
C SER A 107 -10.78 -0.38 -6.98
N LEU A 108 -10.49 -1.25 -6.00
CA LEU A 108 -9.72 -0.87 -4.81
C LEU A 108 -8.28 -0.50 -5.19
N GLU A 109 -7.63 -1.28 -6.04
CA GLU A 109 -6.28 -0.97 -6.55
C GLU A 109 -6.21 0.42 -7.20
N ILE A 110 -7.18 0.78 -8.04
CA ILE A 110 -7.24 2.11 -8.68
C ILE A 110 -7.41 3.23 -7.65
N ILE A 111 -8.22 3.01 -6.61
CA ILE A 111 -8.41 3.99 -5.53
C ILE A 111 -7.13 4.17 -4.73
N ILE A 112 -6.44 3.07 -4.41
CA ILE A 112 -5.17 3.11 -3.70
C ILE A 112 -4.10 3.79 -4.55
N ALA A 113 -4.05 3.52 -5.85
CA ALA A 113 -3.16 4.21 -6.78
C ALA A 113 -3.48 5.72 -6.85
N SER A 114 -4.75 6.11 -6.80
CA SER A 114 -5.15 7.52 -6.77
C SER A 114 -4.67 8.21 -5.50
N TRP A 115 -4.87 7.59 -4.33
CA TRP A 115 -4.40 8.11 -3.05
C TRP A 115 -2.88 8.22 -2.96
N LEU A 116 -2.15 7.15 -3.32
CA LEU A 116 -0.68 7.17 -3.38
C LEU A 116 -0.18 8.21 -4.39
N GLY A 117 -0.88 8.40 -5.51
CA GLY A 117 -0.59 9.44 -6.49
C GLY A 117 -0.67 10.84 -5.90
N GLU A 118 -1.64 11.13 -5.04
CA GLU A 118 -1.73 12.41 -4.32
C GLU A 118 -0.51 12.60 -3.41
N ILE A 119 -0.05 11.57 -2.71
CA ILE A 119 1.16 11.64 -1.86
C ILE A 119 2.43 11.86 -2.69
N ILE A 120 2.58 11.11 -3.79
CA ILE A 120 3.74 11.19 -4.68
C ILE A 120 3.89 12.60 -5.26
N HIS A 121 2.79 13.23 -5.69
CA HIS A 121 2.83 14.55 -6.34
C HIS A 121 2.68 15.73 -5.37
N SER A 122 2.53 15.48 -4.08
CA SER A 122 2.39 16.55 -3.09
C SER A 122 3.73 17.25 -2.84
N GLU A 123 3.81 18.54 -3.18
CA GLU A 123 5.01 19.36 -2.94
C GLU A 123 5.30 19.59 -1.44
N LYS A 124 4.27 19.50 -0.61
CA LYS A 124 4.34 19.61 0.84
C LYS A 124 3.33 18.65 1.46
N PRO A 125 3.62 18.12 2.66
CA PRO A 125 2.60 17.46 3.44
C PRO A 125 1.42 18.42 3.51
N SER A 126 0.26 18.04 2.96
CA SER A 126 -0.89 18.93 2.98
C SER A 126 -1.11 19.36 4.44
N GLN A 127 -1.39 20.64 4.70
CA GLN A 127 -1.73 21.10 6.05
C GLN A 127 -2.96 20.35 6.63
N ASN A 128 -3.63 19.56 5.79
CA ASN A 128 -4.73 18.65 6.08
C ASN A 128 -4.30 17.18 6.25
N PHE A 129 -3.02 16.86 6.51
CA PHE A 129 -2.75 15.58 7.16
C PHE A 129 -3.30 15.69 8.58
N ASP A 130 -4.60 15.45 8.69
CA ASP A 130 -5.28 15.29 9.95
C ASP A 130 -4.59 14.17 10.74
N ALA A 131 -4.86 14.09 12.05
CA ALA A 131 -4.26 13.10 12.95
C ALA A 131 -4.33 11.64 12.43
N THR A 132 -5.26 11.35 11.50
CA THR A 132 -5.46 10.06 10.84
C THR A 132 -4.34 9.66 9.87
N GLN A 133 -3.57 10.61 9.35
CA GLN A 133 -2.49 10.36 8.37
C GLN A 133 -1.09 10.69 8.90
N LEU A 134 -0.96 11.03 10.20
CA LEU A 134 0.32 11.33 10.83
C LEU A 134 1.34 10.19 10.72
N TRP A 135 0.86 8.94 10.65
CA TRP A 135 1.68 7.74 10.44
C TRP A 135 2.51 7.80 9.15
N LEU A 136 2.06 8.50 8.09
CA LEU A 136 2.83 8.68 6.86
C LEU A 136 4.12 9.46 7.13
N ILE A 137 4.06 10.45 8.01
CA ILE A 137 5.20 11.27 8.42
C ILE A 137 6.05 10.51 9.43
N GLU A 138 5.44 9.95 10.47
CA GLU A 138 6.15 9.24 11.55
C GLU A 138 6.93 8.01 11.07
N SER A 139 6.38 7.28 10.08
CA SER A 139 7.05 6.13 9.47
C SER A 139 8.16 6.51 8.48
N GLY A 140 8.23 7.78 8.07
CA GLY A 140 9.08 8.25 6.98
C GLY A 140 8.57 7.87 5.58
N LEU A 141 7.40 7.22 5.47
CA LEU A 141 6.85 6.79 4.18
C LEU A 141 6.57 7.99 3.26
N TYR A 142 6.06 9.10 3.80
CA TYR A 142 5.81 10.31 3.01
C TYR A 142 7.08 10.78 2.28
N ASP A 143 8.18 10.94 3.01
CA ASP A 143 9.45 11.41 2.45
C ASP A 143 10.02 10.42 1.44
N ALA A 144 9.81 9.11 1.67
CA ALA A 144 10.23 8.07 0.73
C ALA A 144 9.45 8.10 -0.60
N LEU A 145 8.17 8.48 -0.57
CA LEU A 145 7.28 8.53 -1.73
C LEU A 145 7.31 9.88 -2.47
N ALA A 146 7.61 10.98 -1.77
CA ALA A 146 7.48 12.33 -2.30
C ALA A 146 8.35 12.59 -3.55
N GLY A 147 7.70 12.88 -4.67
CA GLY A 147 8.31 13.03 -6.00
C GLY A 147 8.83 11.74 -6.62
N GLY A 148 8.45 10.58 -6.08
CA GLY A 148 8.67 9.28 -6.71
C GLY A 148 7.75 9.06 -7.91
N GLN A 149 7.60 7.80 -8.32
CA GLN A 149 6.68 7.38 -9.38
C GLN A 149 6.25 5.94 -9.17
N PHE A 150 5.06 5.59 -9.66
CA PHE A 150 4.68 4.18 -9.77
C PHE A 150 5.65 3.47 -10.71
N GLN A 151 6.10 2.30 -10.29
CA GLN A 151 6.84 1.42 -11.18
C GLN A 151 5.85 0.71 -12.08
N ASP A 152 5.90 1.05 -13.37
CA ASP A 152 5.11 0.37 -14.38
C ASP A 152 5.78 -0.97 -14.68
N GLU A 153 5.14 -2.08 -14.33
CA GLU A 153 5.54 -3.40 -14.80
C GLU A 153 4.99 -3.60 -16.23
N GLY A 154 5.50 -2.75 -17.13
CA GLY A 154 5.29 -2.82 -18.57
C GLY A 154 6.31 -3.77 -19.18
N ILE A 155 5.82 -4.96 -19.57
CA ILE A 155 6.31 -5.89 -20.59
C ILE A 155 7.60 -5.42 -21.30
N ALA A 156 8.72 -6.09 -21.02
CA ALA A 156 9.87 -6.14 -21.92
C ALA A 156 9.69 -7.25 -22.95
#